data_AF-A0A821Q063-F1
#
_entry.id   AF-A0A821Q063-F1
#
_cell.length_a   1.000
_cell.length_b   1.000
_cell.length_c   1.000
_cell.angle_alpha   90.00
_cell.angle_beta   90.00
_cell.angle_gamma   90.00
#
_symmetry.space_group_name_H-M   'P 1'
#
loop_
_entity.id
_entity.type
_entity.pdbx_description
1 polymer ?
#
loop_
_entity_poly.entity_id
_entity_poly.type
_entity_poly.pdbx_seq_one_letter_code
_entity_poly.pdbx_strand_id
1 'polypeptide(L)'
;MADIWSLGIQRLLARVNSFHQPGSSKSKCKSFFCNNEHIGWIREDAANQLRRYPNIFIEHSDQFVLADNLATYESRSEAVAKVLNDMRARDCLKTLRGWRDELYLVKSAYNKPSLFDIERSAASVFGMRKYGSHLNGYVIDDDGTWRMWIGKRSKTKQTFPGMYDNLAAGGLSHDLTPTECMIKECEEEAQIPKQLATEKLKAVGAISYCYEDDDGIHPE
;
A
#
# COMPACT_ATOMS: atom_id res chain seq x y z
N MET A 1 21.78 -4.42 26.70
CA MET A 1 20.51 -5.16 26.77
C MET A 1 20.62 -6.32 25.81
N ALA A 2 20.45 -7.56 26.27
CA ALA A 2 20.39 -8.70 25.36
C ALA A 2 19.23 -8.48 24.37
N ASP A 3 19.47 -8.73 23.09
CA ASP A 3 18.48 -8.49 22.04
C ASP A 3 17.30 -9.43 22.29
N ILE A 4 16.15 -8.85 22.67
CA ILE A 4 14.96 -9.57 23.13
C ILE A 4 14.30 -10.33 21.96
N TRP A 5 14.71 -10.01 20.72
CA TRP A 5 14.16 -10.57 19.50
C TRP A 5 14.99 -11.72 18.96
N SER A 6 14.32 -12.73 18.42
CA SER A 6 15.00 -13.78 17.67
C SER A 6 15.65 -13.21 16.40
N LEU A 7 16.73 -13.86 15.94
CA LEU A 7 17.39 -13.51 14.68
C LEU A 7 16.41 -13.51 13.49
N GLY A 8 15.39 -14.37 13.52
CA GLY A 8 14.33 -14.41 12.51
C GLY A 8 13.52 -13.11 12.46
N ILE A 9 13.12 -12.59 13.61
CA ILE A 9 12.39 -11.31 13.71
C ILE A 9 13.26 -10.14 13.28
N GLN A 10 14.53 -10.10 13.70
CA GLN A 10 15.44 -9.04 13.28
C GLN A 10 15.63 -9.00 11.76
N ARG A 11 15.81 -10.17 11.13
CA ARG A 11 15.89 -10.28 9.67
C ARG A 11 14.60 -9.84 8.99
N LEU A 12 13.44 -10.17 9.56
CA LEU A 12 12.15 -9.71 9.05
C LEU A 12 12.05 -8.19 9.12
N LEU A 13 12.36 -7.58 10.26
CA LEU A 13 12.33 -6.13 10.47
C LEU A 13 13.26 -5.40 9.50
N ALA A 14 14.46 -5.92 9.28
CA ALA A 14 15.40 -5.38 8.29
C ALA A 14 14.84 -5.47 6.87
N ARG A 15 14.20 -6.59 6.51
CA ARG A 15 13.61 -6.80 5.19
C ARG A 15 12.42 -5.87 4.92
N VAL A 16 11.48 -5.76 5.86
CA VAL A 16 10.29 -4.90 5.68
C VAL A 16 10.60 -3.41 5.78
N ASN A 17 11.81 -3.06 6.26
CA ASN A 17 12.32 -1.69 6.27
C ASN A 17 13.50 -1.48 5.29
N SER A 18 13.62 -2.31 4.25
CA SER A 18 14.77 -2.31 3.34
C SER A 18 15.03 -0.95 2.69
N PHE A 19 13.98 -0.17 2.42
CA PHE A 19 14.11 1.14 1.79
C PHE A 19 14.85 2.18 2.67
N HIS A 20 14.93 1.93 3.97
CA HIS A 20 15.65 2.78 4.92
C HIS A 20 17.03 2.22 5.31
N GLN A 21 17.40 1.06 4.80
CA GLN A 21 18.70 0.45 5.08
C GLN A 21 19.80 1.01 4.17
N PRO A 22 21.08 0.95 4.60
CA PRO A 22 22.20 1.25 3.72
C PRO A 22 22.17 0.40 2.45
N GLY A 23 22.41 1.04 1.30
CA GLY A 23 22.38 0.38 -0.02
C GLY A 23 21.00 0.37 -0.70
N SER A 24 19.96 0.92 -0.06
CA SER A 24 18.64 1.10 -0.67
C SER A 24 18.67 2.05 -1.88
N SER A 25 17.64 1.99 -2.72
CA SER A 25 17.50 2.92 -3.86
C SER A 25 17.11 4.33 -3.43
N LYS A 26 16.83 4.58 -2.16
CA LYS A 26 16.27 5.86 -1.65
C LYS A 26 17.04 7.09 -2.12
N SER A 27 18.38 7.05 -2.08
CA SER A 27 19.21 8.20 -2.50
C SER A 27 19.19 8.47 -4.01
N LYS A 28 18.66 7.54 -4.81
CA LYS A 28 18.50 7.63 -6.26
C LYS A 28 17.05 7.97 -6.66
N CYS A 29 16.13 7.95 -5.70
CA CYS A 29 14.73 8.26 -5.95
C CYS A 29 14.51 9.77 -5.92
N LYS A 30 13.56 10.23 -6.73
CA LYS A 30 13.02 11.58 -6.66
C LYS A 30 11.79 11.61 -5.76
N SER A 31 11.64 12.66 -4.97
CA SER A 31 10.42 12.86 -4.17
C SER A 31 9.24 13.16 -5.09
N PHE A 32 8.03 12.72 -4.74
CA PHE A 32 6.81 13.06 -5.48
C PHE A 32 5.90 13.94 -4.64
N PHE A 33 5.44 15.04 -5.22
CA PHE A 33 4.59 16.02 -4.56
C PHE A 33 3.30 16.31 -5.33
N CYS A 34 2.25 16.63 -4.59
CA CYS A 34 1.02 17.24 -5.08
C CYS A 34 0.59 18.30 -4.08
N ASN A 35 0.26 19.52 -4.54
CA ASN A 35 -0.13 20.65 -3.68
C ASN A 35 0.85 20.91 -2.52
N ASN A 36 2.17 20.85 -2.79
CA ASN A 36 3.25 20.96 -1.80
C ASN A 36 3.27 19.88 -0.70
N GLU A 37 2.47 18.82 -0.83
CA GLU A 37 2.50 17.69 0.09
C GLU A 37 3.31 16.53 -0.51
N HIS A 38 4.23 15.97 0.27
CA HIS A 38 5.00 14.80 -0.14
C HIS A 38 4.12 13.55 -0.09
N ILE A 39 3.95 12.89 -1.23
CA ILE A 39 3.03 11.77 -1.40
C ILE A 39 3.71 10.45 -1.73
N GLY A 40 4.93 10.47 -2.26
CA GLY A 40 5.63 9.24 -2.60
C GLY A 40 7.02 9.43 -3.16
N TRP A 41 7.56 8.38 -3.76
CA TRP A 41 8.93 8.31 -4.26
C TRP A 41 8.93 7.72 -5.67
N ILE A 42 9.64 8.38 -6.59
CA ILE A 42 9.76 7.96 -7.98
C ILE A 42 11.17 7.40 -8.20
N ARG A 43 11.24 6.13 -8.59
CA ARG A 43 12.47 5.50 -9.07
C ARG A 43 12.78 5.94 -10.51
N GLU A 44 14.03 5.79 -10.93
CA GLU A 44 14.49 6.26 -12.25
C GLU A 44 13.78 5.58 -13.43
N ASP A 45 13.41 4.30 -13.30
CA ASP A 45 12.61 3.57 -14.29
C ASP A 45 11.23 4.22 -14.51
N ALA A 46 10.53 4.57 -13.43
CA ALA A 46 9.28 5.34 -13.48
C ALA A 46 9.51 6.76 -14.00
N ALA A 47 10.54 7.47 -13.51
CA ALA A 47 10.88 8.83 -13.94
C ALA A 47 11.06 8.94 -15.46
N ASN A 48 11.75 7.97 -16.06
CA ASN A 48 11.93 7.88 -17.51
C ASN A 48 10.61 7.84 -18.29
N GLN A 49 9.57 7.20 -17.72
CA GLN A 49 8.25 7.20 -18.34
C GLN A 49 7.49 8.50 -18.09
N LEU A 50 7.59 9.07 -16.87
CA LEU A 50 6.90 10.31 -16.51
C LEU A 50 7.35 11.51 -17.33
N ARG A 51 8.63 11.56 -17.73
CA ARG A 51 9.20 12.60 -18.63
C ARG A 51 8.45 12.75 -19.96
N ARG A 52 7.70 11.73 -20.38
CA ARG A 52 6.87 11.77 -21.60
C ARG A 52 5.57 12.55 -21.43
N TYR A 53 5.21 12.94 -20.21
CA TYR A 53 3.99 13.68 -19.87
C TYR A 53 4.30 14.96 -19.09
N PRO A 54 5.10 15.89 -19.65
CA PRO A 54 5.58 17.08 -18.94
C PRO A 54 4.46 18.08 -18.60
N ASN A 55 3.25 17.90 -19.16
CA ASN A 55 2.08 18.73 -18.81
C ASN A 55 1.31 18.20 -17.59
N ILE A 56 1.67 17.02 -17.07
CA ILE A 56 1.03 16.37 -15.92
C ILE A 56 2.05 16.21 -14.78
N PHE A 57 3.26 15.75 -15.11
CA PHE A 57 4.34 15.56 -14.15
C PHE A 57 5.49 16.54 -14.46
N ILE A 58 5.65 17.53 -13.59
CA ILE A 58 6.70 18.54 -13.68
C ILE A 58 7.95 18.01 -12.99
N GLU A 59 9.03 17.81 -13.75
CA GLU A 59 10.30 17.36 -13.19
C GLU A 59 11.16 18.56 -12.75
N HIS A 60 11.67 18.49 -11.52
CA HIS A 60 12.75 19.32 -11.01
C HIS A 60 14.00 18.46 -10.73
N SER A 61 15.05 19.06 -10.15
CA SER A 61 16.33 18.38 -9.88
C SER A 61 16.18 17.06 -9.13
N ASP A 62 15.39 17.05 -8.06
CA ASP A 62 15.29 16.00 -7.04
C ASP A 62 13.84 15.59 -6.75
N GLN A 63 12.89 16.14 -7.51
CA GLN A 63 11.46 15.87 -7.30
C GLN A 63 10.66 15.88 -8.60
N PHE A 64 9.53 15.19 -8.56
CA PHE A 64 8.41 15.39 -9.46
C PHE A 64 7.28 16.09 -8.71
N VAL A 65 6.55 16.96 -9.41
CA VAL A 65 5.36 17.64 -8.89
C VAL A 65 4.22 17.43 -9.88
N LEU A 66 3.01 17.18 -9.39
CA LEU A 66 1.83 17.16 -10.23
C LEU A 66 1.47 18.59 -10.67
N ALA A 67 1.18 18.80 -11.96
CA ALA A 67 1.02 20.13 -12.53
C ALA A 67 -0.11 20.97 -11.88
N ASP A 68 0.16 22.25 -11.63
CA ASP A 68 -0.75 23.17 -10.92
C ASP A 68 -2.10 23.42 -11.62
N ASN A 69 -2.17 23.19 -12.94
CA ASN A 69 -3.42 23.29 -13.69
C ASN A 69 -4.39 22.13 -13.39
N LEU A 70 -3.93 21.07 -12.73
CA LEU A 70 -4.76 19.98 -12.20
C LEU A 70 -5.29 20.34 -10.80
N ALA A 71 -6.15 21.35 -10.76
CA ALA A 71 -6.56 22.00 -9.51
C ALA A 71 -7.51 21.15 -8.64
N THR A 72 -8.32 20.28 -9.23
CA THR A 72 -9.36 19.52 -8.52
C THR A 72 -8.94 18.06 -8.30
N TYR A 73 -9.63 17.39 -7.39
CA TYR A 73 -9.43 15.96 -7.16
C TYR A 73 -9.65 15.16 -8.46
N GLU A 74 -10.75 15.46 -9.14
CA GLU A 74 -11.20 14.78 -10.34
C GLU A 74 -10.23 14.99 -11.50
N SER A 75 -9.75 16.22 -11.73
CA SER A 75 -8.82 16.49 -12.82
C SER A 75 -7.46 15.81 -12.61
N ARG A 76 -7.00 15.71 -11.35
CA ARG A 76 -5.81 14.92 -11.00
C ARG A 76 -6.03 13.43 -11.24
N SER A 77 -7.13 12.87 -10.75
CA SER A 77 -7.47 11.45 -10.91
C SER A 77 -7.56 11.07 -12.39
N GLU A 78 -8.27 11.85 -13.21
CA GLU A 78 -8.43 11.60 -14.64
C GLU A 78 -7.10 11.70 -15.41
N ALA A 79 -6.30 12.73 -15.13
CA ALA A 79 -5.01 12.93 -15.79
C ALA A 79 -4.04 11.79 -15.48
N VAL A 80 -3.92 11.40 -14.21
CA VAL A 80 -3.05 10.29 -13.79
C VAL A 80 -3.58 8.97 -14.36
N ALA A 81 -4.88 8.70 -14.29
CA ALA A 81 -5.48 7.49 -14.85
C ALA A 81 -5.21 7.36 -16.36
N LYS A 82 -5.29 8.47 -17.12
CA LYS A 82 -4.97 8.48 -18.56
C LYS A 82 -3.51 8.11 -18.82
N VAL A 83 -2.58 8.66 -18.03
CA VAL A 83 -1.15 8.32 -18.15
C VAL A 83 -0.90 6.86 -17.82
N LEU A 84 -1.48 6.36 -16.73
CA LEU A 84 -1.32 4.96 -16.31
C LEU A 84 -1.86 3.98 -17.36
N ASN A 85 -2.99 4.28 -17.98
CA ASN A 85 -3.54 3.46 -19.05
C ASN A 85 -2.63 3.43 -20.29
N ASP A 86 -2.06 4.58 -20.70
CA ASP A 86 -1.10 4.61 -21.80
C ASP A 86 0.18 3.85 -21.46
N MET A 87 0.71 4.00 -20.24
CA MET A 87 1.87 3.26 -19.75
C MET A 87 1.63 1.75 -19.71
N ARG A 88 0.44 1.32 -19.27
CA ARG A 88 0.00 -0.08 -19.29
C ARG A 88 -0.12 -0.60 -20.72
N ALA A 89 -0.74 0.15 -21.62
CA ALA A 89 -0.93 -0.25 -23.02
C ALA A 89 0.41 -0.43 -23.76
N ARG A 90 1.42 0.37 -23.40
CA ARG A 90 2.80 0.26 -23.92
C ARG A 90 3.65 -0.76 -23.19
N ASP A 91 3.12 -1.41 -22.15
CA ASP A 91 3.79 -2.41 -21.32
C ASP A 91 5.16 -1.94 -20.79
N CYS A 92 5.28 -0.66 -20.43
CA CYS A 92 6.57 -0.04 -20.12
C CYS A 92 7.04 -0.24 -18.68
N LEU A 93 6.14 -0.64 -17.78
CA LEU A 93 6.45 -1.00 -16.40
C LEU A 93 5.74 -2.31 -16.06
N LYS A 94 6.53 -3.33 -15.69
CA LYS A 94 6.03 -4.67 -15.35
C LYS A 94 4.95 -4.61 -14.26
N THR A 95 5.11 -3.74 -13.26
CA THR A 95 4.16 -3.57 -12.16
C THR A 95 2.73 -3.30 -12.65
N LEU A 96 2.56 -2.53 -13.73
CA LEU A 96 1.25 -2.17 -14.28
C LEU A 96 0.53 -3.35 -14.97
N ARG A 97 1.19 -4.48 -15.21
CA ARG A 97 0.52 -5.73 -15.60
C ARG A 97 -0.33 -6.29 -14.47
N GLY A 98 -0.05 -5.86 -13.24
CA GLY A 98 -0.75 -6.24 -12.03
C GLY A 98 -2.10 -5.57 -11.82
N TRP A 99 -2.62 -4.86 -12.82
CA TRP A 99 -3.87 -4.07 -12.77
C TRP A 99 -5.07 -4.84 -12.19
N ARG A 100 -5.82 -4.21 -11.31
CA ARG A 100 -6.93 -4.83 -10.56
C ARG A 100 -8.29 -4.16 -10.73
N ASP A 101 -8.34 -3.05 -11.47
CA ASP A 101 -9.54 -2.19 -11.53
C ASP A 101 -9.99 -1.75 -10.12
N GLU A 102 -9.02 -1.52 -9.24
CA GLU A 102 -9.20 -1.13 -7.84
C GLU A 102 -8.41 0.16 -7.60
N LEU A 103 -9.11 1.19 -7.11
CA LEU A 103 -8.53 2.51 -6.85
C LEU A 103 -8.14 2.66 -5.38
N TYR A 104 -6.96 3.25 -5.16
CA TYR A 104 -6.45 3.68 -3.88
C TYR A 104 -6.50 5.21 -3.77
N LEU A 105 -6.84 5.67 -2.57
CA LEU A 105 -6.83 7.08 -2.20
C LEU A 105 -5.41 7.54 -1.93
N VAL A 106 -4.89 8.44 -2.77
CA VAL A 106 -3.57 9.06 -2.54
C VAL A 106 -3.69 10.12 -1.46
N LYS A 107 -2.93 9.94 -0.38
CA LYS A 107 -2.88 10.85 0.78
C LYS A 107 -1.44 11.14 1.20
N SER A 108 -1.19 12.36 1.68
CA SER A 108 0.09 12.71 2.30
C SER A 108 0.24 12.22 3.74
N ALA A 109 -0.86 11.87 4.40
CA ALA A 109 -0.93 11.15 5.66
C ALA A 109 -2.34 10.58 5.86
N TYR A 110 -2.49 9.60 6.73
CA TYR A 110 -3.77 8.89 6.92
C TYR A 110 -4.95 9.83 7.26
N ASN A 111 -4.69 10.81 8.12
CA ASN A 111 -5.66 11.80 8.60
C ASN A 111 -5.79 13.04 7.70
N LYS A 112 -5.15 13.05 6.53
CA LYS A 112 -5.23 14.13 5.55
C LYS A 112 -6.29 13.83 4.49
N PRO A 113 -6.87 14.87 3.85
CA PRO A 113 -7.74 14.68 2.71
C PRO A 113 -7.04 13.91 1.59
N SER A 114 -7.84 13.15 0.84
CA SER A 114 -7.35 12.50 -0.39
C SER A 114 -7.07 13.55 -1.46
N LEU A 115 -5.97 13.37 -2.20
CA LEU A 115 -5.52 14.29 -3.23
C LEU A 115 -6.02 13.88 -4.61
N PHE A 116 -6.00 12.58 -4.92
CA PHE A 116 -6.53 11.97 -6.14
C PHE A 116 -6.60 10.43 -5.98
N ASP A 117 -7.21 9.76 -6.94
CA ASP A 117 -7.24 8.30 -7.05
C ASP A 117 -6.11 7.77 -7.92
N ILE A 118 -5.56 6.64 -7.53
CA ILE A 118 -4.58 5.90 -8.33
C ILE A 118 -4.94 4.43 -8.39
N GLU A 119 -4.66 3.78 -9.52
CA GLU A 119 -4.85 2.33 -9.58
C GLU A 119 -3.86 1.61 -8.64
N ARG A 120 -4.35 0.58 -7.95
CA ARG A 120 -3.65 -0.16 -6.90
C ARG A 120 -2.26 -0.68 -7.29
N SER A 121 -2.09 -1.25 -8.48
CA SER A 121 -0.79 -1.71 -8.98
C SER A 121 0.19 -0.55 -9.23
N ALA A 122 -0.31 0.65 -9.56
CA ALA A 122 0.54 1.82 -9.73
C ALA A 122 1.00 2.44 -8.40
N ALA A 123 0.40 2.11 -7.26
CA ALA A 123 0.78 2.69 -5.97
C ALA A 123 2.28 2.49 -5.65
N SER A 124 2.86 1.31 -5.94
CA SER A 124 4.29 1.07 -5.71
C SER A 124 5.21 1.74 -6.73
N VAL A 125 4.73 1.94 -7.96
CA VAL A 125 5.46 2.69 -9.00
C VAL A 125 5.73 4.13 -8.55
N PHE A 126 4.76 4.72 -7.85
CA PHE A 126 4.87 6.08 -7.32
C PHE A 126 5.32 6.13 -5.86
N GLY A 127 5.68 4.99 -5.26
CA GLY A 127 6.09 4.91 -3.85
C GLY A 127 5.07 5.51 -2.89
N MET A 128 3.78 5.36 -3.20
CA MET A 128 2.68 5.93 -2.44
C MET A 128 2.39 5.12 -1.19
N ARG A 129 1.99 5.81 -0.12
CA ARG A 129 1.51 5.12 1.09
C ARG A 129 0.27 4.31 0.77
N LYS A 130 0.27 3.07 1.22
CA LYS A 130 -0.88 2.17 1.19
C LYS A 130 -1.34 1.94 2.62
N TYR A 131 -2.62 1.67 2.79
CA TYR A 131 -3.21 1.38 4.09
C TYR A 131 -3.94 0.03 4.02
N GLY A 132 -4.01 -0.65 5.15
CA GLY A 132 -4.73 -1.91 5.28
C GLY A 132 -5.09 -2.22 6.72
N SER A 133 -6.03 -3.14 6.89
CA SER A 133 -6.47 -3.63 8.19
C SER A 133 -6.17 -5.11 8.30
N HIS A 134 -5.67 -5.55 9.46
CA HIS A 134 -5.31 -6.95 9.74
C HIS A 134 -5.97 -7.43 11.04
N LEU A 135 -6.58 -8.61 11.02
CA LEU A 135 -7.25 -9.19 12.19
C LEU A 135 -6.44 -10.31 12.84
N ASN A 136 -6.11 -10.10 14.12
CA ASN A 136 -5.65 -11.17 14.98
C ASN A 136 -6.85 -11.81 15.68
N GLY A 137 -7.37 -12.91 15.12
CA GLY A 137 -8.46 -13.68 15.72
C GLY A 137 -7.93 -14.81 16.60
N TYR A 138 -8.28 -14.80 17.87
CA TYR A 138 -7.81 -15.78 18.85
C TYR A 138 -8.91 -16.20 19.82
N VAL A 139 -8.69 -17.34 20.48
CA VAL A 139 -9.47 -17.84 21.61
C VAL A 139 -8.54 -18.17 22.77
N ILE A 140 -9.08 -18.15 23.98
CA ILE A 140 -8.40 -18.60 25.19
C ILE A 140 -9.25 -19.74 25.74
N ASP A 141 -8.68 -20.93 25.84
CA ASP A 141 -9.37 -22.10 26.38
C ASP A 141 -9.55 -21.99 27.90
N ASP A 142 -10.38 -22.85 28.49
CA ASP A 142 -10.66 -22.86 29.94
C ASP A 142 -9.40 -23.05 30.80
N ASP A 143 -8.35 -23.67 30.25
CA ASP A 143 -7.05 -23.87 30.90
C ASP A 143 -6.08 -22.67 30.75
N GLY A 144 -6.50 -21.61 30.07
CA GLY A 144 -5.71 -20.41 29.79
C GLY A 144 -4.83 -20.49 28.55
N THR A 145 -4.89 -21.58 27.77
CA THR A 145 -4.13 -21.73 26.52
C THR A 145 -4.64 -20.78 25.45
N TRP A 146 -3.73 -20.04 24.83
CA TRP A 146 -4.04 -19.18 23.69
C TRP A 146 -3.95 -19.94 22.38
N ARG A 147 -4.97 -19.81 21.52
CA ARG A 147 -4.97 -20.32 20.14
C ARG A 147 -5.36 -19.21 19.19
N MET A 148 -4.64 -19.12 18.07
CA MET A 148 -4.89 -18.11 17.04
C MET A 148 -5.28 -18.79 15.73
N TRP A 149 -6.29 -18.23 15.06
CA TRP A 149 -6.65 -18.65 13.72
C TRP A 149 -5.67 -18.04 12.71
N ILE A 150 -5.11 -18.89 11.86
CA ILE A 150 -4.17 -18.50 10.80
C ILE A 150 -4.79 -18.83 9.46
N GLY A 151 -4.96 -17.81 8.62
CA GLY A 151 -5.44 -17.96 7.25
C GLY A 151 -4.37 -18.63 6.38
N LYS A 152 -4.80 -19.40 5.38
CA LYS A 152 -3.92 -19.85 4.29
C LYS A 152 -4.45 -19.31 2.99
N ARG A 153 -3.67 -18.45 2.34
CA ARG A 153 -4.09 -17.76 1.12
C ARG A 153 -4.36 -18.76 -0.01
N SER A 154 -5.42 -18.53 -0.77
CA SER A 154 -5.71 -19.31 -1.98
C SER A 154 -4.51 -19.29 -2.93
N LYS A 155 -4.27 -20.42 -3.61
CA LYS A 155 -3.24 -20.52 -4.67
C LYS A 155 -3.54 -19.61 -5.87
N THR A 156 -4.76 -19.12 -6.00
CA THR A 156 -5.19 -18.22 -7.08
C THR A 156 -5.05 -16.73 -6.75
N LYS A 157 -4.68 -16.35 -5.51
CA LYS A 157 -4.43 -14.95 -5.17
C LYS A 157 -3.21 -14.46 -5.97
N GLN A 158 -3.31 -13.28 -6.56
CA GLN A 158 -2.26 -12.69 -7.38
C GLN A 158 -0.98 -12.38 -6.58
N THR A 159 -1.12 -12.04 -5.30
CA THR A 159 -0.02 -11.79 -4.37
C THR A 159 0.05 -12.86 -3.29
N PHE A 160 1.27 -13.35 -3.05
CA PHE A 160 1.60 -14.32 -2.00
C PHE A 160 0.71 -15.58 -1.97
N PRO A 161 0.48 -16.27 -3.11
CA PRO A 161 -0.39 -17.44 -3.16
C PRO A 161 0.13 -18.58 -2.26
N GLY A 162 -0.77 -19.20 -1.48
CA GLY A 162 -0.45 -20.35 -0.62
C GLY A 162 0.28 -20.02 0.70
N MET A 163 0.62 -18.75 0.93
CA MET A 163 1.27 -18.28 2.16
C MET A 163 0.28 -18.22 3.33
N TYR A 164 0.80 -18.25 4.56
CA TYR A 164 0.01 -18.01 5.76
C TYR A 164 -0.28 -16.51 5.94
N ASP A 165 -1.42 -16.20 6.53
CA ASP A 165 -1.95 -14.84 6.69
C ASP A 165 -2.67 -14.69 8.04
N ASN A 166 -3.08 -13.46 8.35
CA ASN A 166 -4.02 -13.18 9.43
C ASN A 166 -5.37 -13.91 9.21
N LEU A 167 -6.27 -13.87 10.20
CA LEU A 167 -7.61 -14.45 10.06
C LEU A 167 -8.39 -13.77 8.93
N ALA A 168 -8.27 -12.46 8.83
CA ALA A 168 -8.76 -11.64 7.73
C ALA A 168 -7.81 -10.45 7.54
N ALA A 169 -7.56 -10.05 6.29
CA ALA A 169 -6.73 -8.88 5.99
C ALA A 169 -7.09 -8.26 4.64
N GLY A 170 -7.24 -6.93 4.62
CA GLY A 170 -7.61 -6.21 3.40
C GLY A 170 -6.89 -4.89 3.27
N GLY A 171 -6.68 -4.49 2.02
CA GLY A 171 -6.27 -3.12 1.70
C GLY A 171 -7.43 -2.16 1.95
N LEU A 172 -7.14 -0.96 2.42
CA LEU A 172 -8.14 0.06 2.65
C LEU A 172 -8.55 0.67 1.30
N SER A 173 -9.69 0.23 0.77
CA SER A 173 -10.28 0.78 -0.44
C SER A 173 -10.88 2.17 -0.22
N HIS A 174 -11.25 2.82 -1.32
CA HIS A 174 -12.06 4.04 -1.33
C HIS A 174 -13.27 3.91 -0.37
N ASP A 175 -13.53 4.96 0.42
CA ASP A 175 -14.66 5.14 1.37
C ASP A 175 -14.76 4.30 2.64
N LEU A 176 -13.78 3.44 2.98
CA LEU A 176 -13.85 2.66 4.22
C LEU A 176 -12.93 3.20 5.31
N THR A 177 -13.45 3.29 6.54
CA THR A 177 -12.61 3.33 7.73
C THR A 177 -11.94 1.96 7.97
N PRO A 178 -10.83 1.89 8.72
CA PRO A 178 -10.18 0.62 9.04
C PRO A 178 -11.11 -0.41 9.66
N THR A 179 -12.05 0.04 10.49
CA THR A 179 -13.07 -0.81 11.12
C THR A 179 -14.09 -1.31 10.10
N GLU A 180 -14.61 -0.45 9.21
CA GLU A 180 -15.55 -0.87 8.17
C GLU A 180 -14.91 -1.83 7.17
N CYS A 181 -13.67 -1.54 6.76
CA CYS A 181 -12.87 -2.47 5.98
C CYS A 181 -12.74 -3.81 6.71
N MET A 182 -12.36 -3.81 7.99
CA MET A 182 -12.21 -5.07 8.70
C MET A 182 -13.54 -5.84 8.85
N ILE A 183 -14.66 -5.16 9.06
CA ILE A 183 -15.99 -5.80 9.08
C ILE A 183 -16.32 -6.47 7.75
N LYS A 184 -16.03 -5.81 6.62
CA LYS A 184 -16.19 -6.38 5.27
C LYS A 184 -15.28 -7.60 5.08
N GLU A 185 -13.99 -7.48 5.36
CA GLU A 185 -13.02 -8.56 5.16
C GLU A 185 -13.29 -9.77 6.08
N CYS A 186 -13.79 -9.53 7.29
CA CYS A 186 -14.26 -10.59 8.20
C CYS A 186 -15.33 -11.48 7.55
N GLU A 187 -16.29 -10.87 6.87
CA GLU A 187 -17.38 -11.58 6.20
C GLU A 187 -16.88 -12.29 4.94
N GLU A 188 -16.11 -11.59 4.10
CA GLU A 188 -15.65 -12.11 2.80
C GLU A 188 -14.57 -13.21 2.92
N GLU A 189 -13.61 -13.06 3.84
CA GLU A 189 -12.46 -13.96 3.92
C GLU A 189 -12.59 -15.04 5.01
N ALA A 190 -13.34 -14.77 6.07
CA ALA A 190 -13.45 -15.66 7.24
C ALA A 190 -14.89 -16.09 7.57
N GLN A 191 -15.90 -15.67 6.78
CA GLN A 191 -17.32 -15.94 7.03
C GLN A 191 -17.78 -15.54 8.44
N ILE A 192 -17.14 -14.53 9.03
CA ILE A 192 -17.51 -13.99 10.33
C ILE A 192 -18.69 -13.05 10.13
N PRO A 193 -19.84 -13.29 10.80
CA PRO A 193 -21.02 -12.45 10.62
C PRO A 193 -20.74 -11.00 11.00
N LYS A 194 -21.24 -10.06 10.20
CA LYS A 194 -21.11 -8.61 10.44
C LYS A 194 -21.46 -8.20 11.87
N GLN A 195 -22.52 -8.77 12.44
CA GLN A 195 -22.93 -8.48 13.83
C GLN A 195 -21.82 -8.83 14.82
N LEU A 196 -21.24 -10.03 14.71
CA LEU A 196 -20.16 -10.47 15.59
C LEU A 196 -18.90 -9.61 15.41
N ALA A 197 -18.53 -9.32 14.17
CA ALA A 197 -17.39 -8.44 13.87
C ALA A 197 -17.59 -7.06 14.50
N THR A 198 -18.77 -6.46 14.31
CA THR A 198 -19.11 -5.14 14.87
C THR A 198 -19.04 -5.13 16.40
N GLU A 199 -19.48 -6.19 17.07
CA GLU A 199 -19.49 -6.27 18.53
C GLU A 199 -18.10 -6.56 19.14
N LYS A 200 -17.25 -7.31 18.44
CA LYS A 200 -16.01 -7.88 19.02
C LYS A 200 -14.73 -7.22 18.55
N LEU A 201 -14.72 -6.57 17.39
CA LEU A 201 -13.52 -5.93 16.87
C LEU A 201 -13.02 -4.85 17.83
N LYS A 202 -11.72 -4.88 18.10
CA LYS A 202 -11.02 -3.88 18.92
C LYS A 202 -9.79 -3.41 18.17
N ALA A 203 -9.68 -2.10 17.97
CA ALA A 203 -8.45 -1.50 17.45
C ALA A 203 -7.36 -1.58 18.52
N VAL A 204 -6.20 -2.15 18.17
CA VAL A 204 -5.08 -2.39 19.12
C VAL A 204 -3.80 -1.63 18.76
N GLY A 205 -3.79 -0.91 17.64
CA GLY A 205 -2.64 -0.12 17.18
C GLY A 205 -2.47 -0.19 15.67
N ALA A 206 -1.31 0.27 15.20
CA ALA A 206 -0.89 0.20 13.81
C ALA A 206 0.60 -0.10 13.73
N ILE A 207 1.03 -0.65 12.60
CA ILE A 207 2.43 -0.89 12.26
C ILE A 207 2.69 -0.15 10.95
N SER A 208 3.86 0.47 10.82
CA SER A 208 4.30 1.07 9.56
C SER A 208 5.69 0.59 9.20
N TYR A 209 5.90 0.36 7.91
CA TYR A 209 7.19 -0.08 7.37
C TYR A 209 7.34 0.38 5.92
N CYS A 210 8.56 0.35 5.40
CA CYS A 210 8.83 0.74 4.03
C CYS A 210 9.92 -0.12 3.42
N TYR A 211 9.55 -0.92 2.43
CA TYR A 211 10.47 -1.76 1.67
C TYR A 211 10.46 -1.38 0.20
N GLU A 212 11.45 -1.90 -0.51
CA GLU A 212 11.52 -1.85 -1.96
C GLU A 212 11.74 -3.26 -2.51
N ASP A 213 11.24 -3.49 -3.72
CA ASP A 213 11.45 -4.71 -4.49
C ASP A 213 11.42 -4.40 -6.00
N ASP A 214 11.26 -5.42 -6.84
CA ASP A 214 11.19 -5.26 -8.30
C ASP A 214 9.95 -4.49 -8.76
N ASP A 215 8.88 -4.45 -7.97
CA ASP A 215 7.60 -3.84 -8.31
C ASP A 215 7.52 -2.36 -7.88
N GLY A 216 8.41 -1.91 -7.00
CA GLY A 216 8.59 -0.49 -6.69
C GLY A 216 8.98 -0.21 -5.24
N ILE A 217 8.40 0.85 -4.67
CA ILE A 217 8.59 1.26 -3.27
C ILE A 217 7.26 1.10 -2.54
N HIS A 218 7.31 0.53 -1.33
CA HIS A 218 6.14 0.05 -0.61
C HIS A 218 6.10 0.63 0.81
N PRO A 219 5.72 1.91 0.98
CA PRO A 219 5.35 2.43 2.28
C PRO A 219 3.96 1.90 2.66
N GLU A 220 3.88 1.17 3.76
CA GLU A 220 2.67 0.52 4.29
C GLU A 220 2.48 0.85 5.77
#